data_AF-A0A1W9KPS4-F1
#
_entry.id   AF-A0A1W9KPS4-F1
#
_cell.length_a   1.000
_cell.length_b   1.000
_cell.length_c   1.000
_cell.angle_alpha   90.00
_cell.angle_beta   90.00
_cell.angle_gamma   90.00
#
_symmetry.space_group_name_H-M   'P 1'
#
loop_
_entity.id
_entity.type
_entity.pdbx_description
1 polymer ?
#
loop_
_entity_poly.entity_id
_entity_poly.type
_entity_poly.pdbx_seq_one_letter_code
_entity_poly.pdbx_strand_id
1 'polypeptide(L)'
;MDSFVHSLYQAIEHASPIWQQAIHRLSWSHGLVASAYGAAAWLCFLNVQAEKEAQGSCALCWAATVLLCLLGANVVLQADVFVTQTLRTMARLQDWYGQRRVLQYVVIGLMALAALLALNSRIWLSQRFRPNAQTHTGAVSAGLLALLMLFAVRLVSAHGTDAVLDVRLLGVSIGRLFELACLACVMWGALCSLRWPFANPKPYPQGIDHHV
;
A
#
# COMPACT_ATOMS: atom_id res chain seq x y z
N MET A 1 -26.51 -22.77 -0.06
CA MET A 1 -25.03 -22.64 -0.03
C MET A 1 -24.43 -23.13 -1.34
N ASP A 2 -24.94 -24.22 -1.90
CA ASP A 2 -24.47 -24.81 -3.16
C ASP A 2 -24.58 -23.89 -4.38
N SER A 3 -25.64 -23.08 -4.46
CA SER A 3 -25.81 -22.09 -5.55
C SER A 3 -24.71 -21.03 -5.56
N PHE A 4 -24.30 -20.53 -4.39
CA PHE A 4 -23.23 -19.53 -4.28
C PHE A 4 -21.88 -20.10 -4.69
N VAL A 5 -21.55 -21.31 -4.22
CA VAL A 5 -20.29 -22.00 -4.56
C VAL A 5 -20.23 -22.28 -6.06
N HIS A 6 -21.34 -22.70 -6.67
CA HIS A 6 -21.41 -22.93 -8.11
C HIS A 6 -21.20 -21.64 -8.92
N SER A 7 -21.84 -20.53 -8.53
CA SER A 7 -21.60 -19.23 -9.15
C SER A 7 -20.17 -18.74 -8.98
N LEU A 8 -19.53 -19.04 -7.84
CA LEU A 8 -18.13 -18.69 -7.58
C LEU A 8 -17.18 -19.45 -8.49
N TYR A 9 -17.40 -20.74 -8.66
CA TYR A 9 -16.60 -21.57 -9.56
C TYR A 9 -16.70 -21.08 -11.01
N GLN A 10 -17.92 -20.86 -11.51
CA GLN A 10 -18.13 -20.32 -12.85
C GLN A 10 -17.48 -18.93 -13.04
N ALA A 11 -17.54 -18.07 -12.04
CA ALA A 11 -16.91 -16.75 -12.10
C ALA A 11 -15.37 -16.83 -12.18
N ILE A 12 -14.76 -17.74 -11.40
CA ILE A 12 -13.31 -17.97 -11.41
C ILE A 12 -12.86 -18.56 -12.75
N GLU A 13 -13.58 -19.56 -13.26
CA GLU A 13 -13.27 -20.21 -14.54
C GLU A 13 -13.29 -19.21 -15.69
N HIS A 14 -14.24 -18.28 -15.68
CA HIS A 14 -14.32 -17.22 -16.68
C HIS A 14 -13.24 -16.14 -16.51
N ALA A 15 -12.83 -15.82 -15.28
CA ALA A 15 -11.82 -14.79 -15.00
C ALA A 15 -10.38 -15.25 -15.28
N SER A 16 -10.10 -16.56 -15.12
CA SER A 16 -8.79 -17.16 -15.31
C SER A 16 -8.10 -16.82 -16.66
N PRO A 17 -8.73 -17.04 -17.84
CA PRO A 17 -8.08 -16.74 -19.12
C PRO A 17 -7.80 -15.24 -19.32
N ILE A 18 -8.68 -14.37 -18.82
CA ILE A 18 -8.51 -12.91 -18.89
C ILE A 18 -7.30 -12.48 -18.04
N TRP A 19 -7.17 -13.06 -16.85
CA TRP A 19 -6.04 -12.81 -15.96
C TRP A 19 -4.72 -13.34 -16.54
N GLN A 20 -4.70 -14.53 -17.13
CA GLN A 20 -3.53 -15.06 -17.83
C GLN A 20 -3.08 -14.14 -18.97
N GLN A 21 -4.02 -13.64 -19.78
CA GLN A 21 -3.71 -12.66 -20.82
C GLN A 21 -3.14 -11.36 -20.25
N ALA A 22 -3.65 -10.90 -19.09
CA ALA A 22 -3.15 -9.70 -18.43
C ALA A 22 -1.72 -9.89 -17.92
N ILE A 23 -1.39 -11.06 -17.36
CA ILE A 23 -0.01 -11.42 -16.96
C ILE A 23 0.90 -11.47 -18.18
N HIS A 24 0.47 -12.08 -19.29
CA HIS A 24 1.29 -12.12 -20.50
C HIS A 24 1.56 -10.74 -21.09
N ARG A 25 0.70 -9.75 -20.81
CA ARG A 25 0.89 -8.34 -21.19
C ARG A 25 1.68 -7.53 -20.16
N LEU A 26 2.45 -8.18 -19.28
CA LEU A 26 3.30 -7.49 -18.32
C LEU A 26 4.33 -6.61 -19.03
N SER A 27 3.98 -5.34 -19.19
CA SER A 27 4.86 -4.35 -19.80
C SER A 27 6.00 -3.96 -18.85
N TRP A 28 7.10 -3.48 -19.43
CA TRP A 28 8.28 -2.96 -18.70
C TRP A 28 7.92 -2.00 -17.55
N SER A 29 6.91 -1.17 -17.74
CA SER A 29 6.42 -0.22 -16.73
C SER A 29 5.94 -0.87 -15.43
N HIS A 30 5.38 -2.09 -15.47
CA HIS A 30 5.03 -2.83 -14.25
C HIS A 30 6.29 -3.31 -13.51
N GLY A 31 7.30 -3.76 -14.25
CA GLY A 31 8.60 -4.13 -13.69
C GLY A 31 9.26 -2.94 -12.97
N LEU A 32 9.20 -1.75 -13.56
CA LEU A 32 9.70 -0.52 -12.94
C LEU A 32 9.00 -0.22 -11.61
N VAL A 33 7.66 -0.22 -11.60
CA VAL A 33 6.89 0.03 -10.38
C VAL A 33 7.17 -1.04 -9.31
N ALA A 34 7.18 -2.32 -9.68
CA ALA A 34 7.52 -3.41 -8.77
C ALA A 34 8.93 -3.27 -8.17
N SER A 35 9.91 -2.87 -8.98
CA SER A 35 11.27 -2.61 -8.50
C SER A 35 11.32 -1.43 -7.52
N ALA A 36 10.51 -0.38 -7.75
CA ALA A 36 10.38 0.75 -6.84
C ALA A 36 9.73 0.35 -5.50
N TYR A 37 8.71 -0.52 -5.51
CA TYR A 37 8.18 -1.13 -4.28
C TYR A 37 9.26 -1.91 -3.53
N GLY A 38 10.04 -2.74 -4.25
CA GLY A 38 11.15 -3.48 -3.66
C GLY A 38 12.21 -2.58 -3.03
N ALA A 39 12.60 -1.51 -3.72
CA ALA A 39 13.54 -0.51 -3.20
C ALA A 39 13.00 0.20 -1.95
N ALA A 40 11.74 0.61 -1.96
CA ALA A 40 11.09 1.24 -0.81
C ALA A 40 10.98 0.29 0.39
N ALA A 41 10.61 -0.97 0.15
CA ALA A 41 10.56 -2.01 1.18
C ALA A 41 11.96 -2.26 1.78
N TRP A 42 12.98 -2.33 0.93
CA TRP A 42 14.37 -2.49 1.36
C TRP A 42 14.83 -1.33 2.25
N LEU A 43 14.54 -0.08 1.87
CA LEU A 43 14.87 1.09 2.70
C LEU A 43 14.14 1.08 4.05
N CYS A 44 12.88 0.67 4.09
CA CYS A 44 12.14 0.49 5.34
C CYS A 44 12.76 -0.63 6.21
N PHE A 45 13.21 -1.72 5.59
CA PHE A 45 13.89 -2.82 6.27
C PHE A 45 15.23 -2.38 6.86
N LEU A 46 16.03 -1.59 6.13
CA LEU A 46 17.27 -1.02 6.65
C LEU A 46 17.03 -0.15 7.90
N ASN A 47 15.94 0.63 7.92
CA ASN A 47 15.54 1.38 9.12
C ASN A 47 15.21 0.47 10.30
N VAL A 48 14.53 -0.67 10.07
CA VAL A 48 14.27 -1.67 11.12
C VAL A 48 15.58 -2.23 11.69
N GLN A 49 16.55 -2.54 10.83
CA GLN A 49 17.82 -3.10 11.26
C GLN A 49 18.66 -2.07 12.05
N ALA A 50 18.70 -0.82 11.58
CA ALA A 50 19.38 0.27 12.28
C ALA A 50 18.78 0.55 13.67
N GLU A 51 17.45 0.42 13.82
CA GLU A 51 16.81 0.62 15.12
C GLU A 51 16.97 -0.55 16.09
N LYS A 52 17.07 -1.80 15.61
CA LYS A 52 17.35 -2.96 16.47
C LYS A 52 18.67 -2.79 17.22
N GLU A 53 19.69 -2.23 16.56
CA GLU A 53 20.97 -1.92 17.19
C GLU A 53 20.82 -0.83 18.27
N ALA A 54 19.85 0.06 18.13
CA ALA A 54 19.56 1.15 19.06
C ALA A 54 18.50 0.81 20.15
N GLN A 55 18.12 -0.46 20.32
CA GLN A 55 17.08 -0.94 21.25
C GLN A 55 15.68 -0.29 21.04
N GLY A 56 15.41 0.27 19.86
CA GLY A 56 14.10 0.74 19.44
C GLY A 56 13.43 -0.29 18.53
N SER A 57 12.12 -0.50 18.68
CA SER A 57 11.36 -1.31 17.71
C SER A 57 10.40 -0.42 16.93
N CYS A 58 10.76 -0.02 15.70
CA CYS A 58 9.85 0.65 14.77
C CYS A 58 8.88 -0.38 14.16
N ALA A 59 7.81 -0.70 14.91
CA ALA A 59 6.72 -1.55 14.42
C ALA A 59 6.13 -1.05 13.09
N LEU A 60 6.09 0.28 12.89
CA LEU A 60 5.62 0.88 11.65
C LEU A 60 6.54 0.57 10.46
N CYS A 61 7.86 0.63 10.63
CA CYS A 61 8.82 0.38 9.56
C CYS A 61 8.75 -1.08 9.10
N TRP A 62 8.53 -2.00 10.05
CA TRP A 62 8.27 -3.41 9.75
C TRP A 62 6.95 -3.61 9.03
N ALA A 63 5.86 -3.03 9.53
CA ALA A 63 4.55 -3.07 8.86
C ALA A 63 4.61 -2.49 7.44
N ALA A 64 5.33 -1.38 7.26
CA ALA A 64 5.56 -0.75 5.96
C ALA A 64 6.31 -1.67 5.00
N THR A 65 7.36 -2.35 5.49
CA THR A 65 8.13 -3.32 4.69
C THR A 65 7.22 -4.44 4.19
N VAL A 66 6.47 -5.07 5.08
CA VAL A 66 5.55 -6.17 4.73
C VAL A 66 4.48 -5.68 3.74
N LEU A 67 3.87 -4.51 4.01
CA LEU A 67 2.84 -3.94 3.17
C LEU A 67 3.35 -3.61 1.76
N LEU A 68 4.53 -3.00 1.64
CA LEU A 68 5.15 -2.67 0.34
C LEU A 68 5.52 -3.93 -0.45
N CYS A 69 5.99 -4.99 0.21
CA CYS A 69 6.23 -6.28 -0.44
C CYS A 69 4.92 -6.89 -0.98
N LEU A 70 3.85 -6.86 -0.19
CA LEU A 70 2.54 -7.35 -0.62
C LEU A 70 1.99 -6.54 -1.79
N LEU A 71 2.08 -5.21 -1.75
CA LEU A 71 1.67 -4.33 -2.84
C LEU A 71 2.52 -4.57 -4.11
N GLY A 72 3.84 -4.69 -3.97
CA GLY A 72 4.73 -5.00 -5.10
C GLY A 72 4.43 -6.34 -5.75
N ALA A 73 4.19 -7.38 -4.95
CA ALA A 73 3.76 -8.69 -5.44
C ALA A 73 2.40 -8.60 -6.15
N ASN A 74 1.46 -7.82 -5.59
CA ASN A 74 0.17 -7.59 -6.20
C ASN A 74 0.28 -6.90 -7.57
N VAL A 75 1.18 -5.93 -7.75
CA VAL A 75 1.42 -5.28 -9.05
C VAL A 75 1.89 -6.28 -10.11
N VAL A 76 2.77 -7.23 -9.74
CA VAL A 76 3.26 -8.25 -10.68
C VAL A 76 2.19 -9.29 -11.00
N LEU A 77 1.46 -9.76 -9.98
CA LEU A 77 0.41 -10.76 -10.13
C LEU A 77 -0.86 -10.20 -10.79
N GLN A 78 -1.04 -8.87 -10.78
CA GLN A 78 -2.26 -8.20 -11.23
C GLN A 78 -3.52 -8.82 -10.60
N ALA A 79 -3.48 -9.14 -9.29
CA ALA A 79 -4.59 -9.81 -8.62
C ALA A 79 -5.86 -8.95 -8.63
N ASP A 80 -5.71 -7.62 -8.70
CA ASP A 80 -6.81 -6.67 -8.87
C ASP A 80 -7.67 -6.98 -10.11
N VAL A 81 -7.03 -7.34 -11.24
CA VAL A 81 -7.74 -7.69 -12.47
C VAL A 81 -8.56 -8.96 -12.26
N PHE A 82 -7.96 -9.97 -11.64
CA PHE A 82 -8.61 -11.25 -11.37
C PHE A 82 -9.82 -11.07 -10.43
N VAL A 83 -9.62 -10.39 -9.31
CA VAL A 83 -10.66 -10.14 -8.30
C VAL A 83 -11.80 -9.31 -8.91
N THR A 84 -11.49 -8.24 -9.63
CA THR A 84 -12.50 -7.36 -10.23
C THR A 84 -13.32 -8.08 -11.29
N GLN A 85 -12.69 -8.91 -12.13
CA GLN A 85 -13.42 -9.69 -13.14
C GLN A 85 -14.27 -10.78 -12.51
N THR A 86 -13.77 -11.45 -11.48
CA THR A 86 -14.54 -12.47 -10.74
C THR A 86 -15.78 -11.86 -10.09
N LEU A 87 -15.62 -10.75 -9.36
CA LEU A 87 -16.73 -9.98 -8.78
C LEU A 87 -17.70 -9.49 -9.86
N ARG A 88 -17.18 -9.08 -11.02
CA ARG A 88 -18.00 -8.64 -12.14
C ARG A 88 -18.86 -9.77 -12.71
N THR A 89 -18.32 -10.98 -12.83
CA THR A 89 -19.08 -12.12 -13.33
C THR A 89 -20.11 -12.57 -12.29
N MET A 90 -19.72 -12.65 -11.01
CA MET A 90 -20.65 -12.94 -9.92
C MET A 90 -21.83 -11.98 -9.85
N ALA A 91 -21.57 -10.67 -9.90
CA ALA A 91 -22.63 -9.68 -9.83
C ALA A 91 -23.54 -9.66 -11.07
N ARG A 92 -23.11 -10.23 -12.21
CA ARG A 92 -24.02 -10.49 -13.35
C ARG A 92 -24.89 -11.71 -13.09
N LEU A 93 -24.30 -12.80 -12.59
CA LEU A 93 -25.01 -14.05 -12.31
C LEU A 93 -26.06 -13.91 -11.20
N GLN A 94 -25.85 -12.99 -10.26
CA GLN A 94 -26.77 -12.75 -9.13
C GLN A 94 -27.70 -11.54 -9.33
N ASP A 95 -27.73 -10.93 -10.53
CA ASP A 95 -28.51 -9.73 -10.85
C ASP A 95 -28.24 -8.48 -9.96
N TRP A 96 -27.17 -8.50 -9.17
CA TRP A 96 -26.75 -7.36 -8.34
C TRP A 96 -25.89 -6.34 -9.10
N TYR A 97 -25.80 -6.46 -10.43
CA TYR A 97 -25.01 -5.57 -11.28
C TYR A 97 -25.36 -4.09 -11.06
N GLY A 98 -26.64 -3.79 -10.83
CA GLY A 98 -27.13 -2.43 -10.59
C GLY A 98 -26.60 -1.78 -9.31
N GLN A 99 -26.25 -2.56 -8.28
CA GLN A 99 -25.81 -2.05 -6.97
C GLN A 99 -24.31 -1.81 -6.85
N ARG A 100 -23.54 -2.02 -7.93
CA ARG A 100 -22.07 -1.88 -7.93
C ARG A 100 -21.58 -0.54 -7.43
N ARG A 101 -22.23 0.55 -7.86
CA ARG A 101 -21.82 1.91 -7.47
C ARG A 101 -21.93 2.12 -5.96
N VAL A 102 -22.97 1.56 -5.34
CA VAL A 102 -23.18 1.66 -3.89
C VAL A 102 -22.06 0.92 -3.14
N LEU A 103 -21.78 -0.32 -3.51
CA LEU A 103 -20.67 -1.10 -2.93
C LEU A 103 -19.31 -0.42 -3.11
N GLN A 104 -19.07 0.15 -4.29
CA GLN A 104 -17.87 0.91 -4.61
C GLN A 104 -17.68 2.12 -3.70
N TYR A 105 -18.72 2.95 -3.53
CA TYR A 105 -18.66 4.11 -2.62
C TYR A 105 -18.48 3.70 -1.16
N VAL A 106 -19.14 2.62 -0.74
CA VAL A 106 -18.99 2.09 0.62
C VAL A 106 -17.56 1.62 0.86
N VAL A 107 -16.96 0.89 -0.08
CA VAL A 107 -15.56 0.42 0.04
C VAL A 107 -14.57 1.58 0.06
N ILE A 108 -14.70 2.56 -0.85
CA ILE A 108 -13.85 3.77 -0.81
C ILE A 108 -14.03 4.50 0.52
N GLY A 109 -15.27 4.70 0.96
CA GLY A 109 -15.58 5.40 2.20
C GLY A 109 -14.96 4.71 3.42
N LEU A 110 -15.08 3.39 3.50
CA LEU A 110 -14.48 2.59 4.57
C LEU A 110 -12.94 2.64 4.53
N MET A 111 -12.33 2.53 3.36
CA MET A 111 -10.86 2.64 3.23
C MET A 111 -10.36 4.04 3.57
N ALA A 112 -11.05 5.09 3.14
CA ALA A 112 -10.73 6.47 3.49
C ALA A 112 -10.88 6.71 5.00
N LEU A 113 -11.93 6.18 5.61
CA LEU A 113 -12.12 6.27 7.07
C LEU A 113 -11.02 5.52 7.83
N ALA A 114 -10.69 4.30 7.41
CA ALA A 114 -9.60 3.51 8.01
C ALA A 114 -8.25 4.23 7.90
N ALA A 115 -7.97 4.83 6.75
CA ALA A 115 -6.79 5.65 6.51
C ALA A 115 -6.74 6.86 7.48
N LEU A 116 -7.84 7.61 7.62
CA LEU A 116 -7.93 8.74 8.55
C LEU A 116 -7.75 8.32 10.00
N LEU A 117 -8.33 7.19 10.41
CA LEU A 117 -8.16 6.64 11.76
C LEU A 117 -6.71 6.21 12.02
N ALA A 118 -6.04 5.62 11.03
CA ALA A 118 -4.62 5.26 11.13
C ALA A 118 -3.73 6.51 11.29
N LEU A 119 -4.00 7.58 10.54
CA LEU A 119 -3.31 8.87 10.71
C LEU A 119 -3.54 9.49 12.09
N ASN A 120 -4.81 9.58 12.52
CA ASN A 120 -5.16 10.21 13.78
C ASN A 120 -4.64 9.45 14.99
N SER A 121 -4.77 8.12 15.00
CA SER A 121 -4.21 7.28 16.07
C SER A 121 -2.71 7.46 16.18
N ARG A 122 -2.00 7.58 15.06
CA ARG A 122 -0.57 7.85 15.03
C ARG A 122 -0.21 9.23 15.59
N ILE A 123 -0.90 10.29 15.14
CA ILE A 123 -0.67 11.66 15.62
C ILE A 123 -0.90 11.69 17.13
N TRP A 124 -2.02 11.13 17.60
CA TRP A 124 -2.39 11.06 19.00
C TRP A 124 -1.35 10.29 19.86
N LEU A 125 -0.93 9.10 19.43
CA LEU A 125 0.10 8.32 20.13
C LEU A 125 1.45 9.07 20.18
N SER A 126 1.82 9.73 19.08
CA SER A 126 3.08 10.46 18.99
C SER A 126 3.12 11.70 19.90
N GLN A 127 2.01 12.43 20.00
CA GLN A 127 1.86 13.57 20.92
C GLN A 127 1.86 13.13 22.39
N ARG A 128 1.35 11.93 22.69
CA ARG A 128 1.20 11.43 24.06
C ARG A 128 2.47 10.80 24.64
N PHE A 129 3.24 10.06 23.83
CA PHE A 129 4.30 9.19 24.36
C PHE A 129 5.72 9.57 23.94
N ARG A 130 5.95 10.26 22.81
CA ARG A 130 7.31 10.60 22.32
C ARG A 130 7.34 11.88 21.45
N PRO A 131 7.32 13.08 22.05
CA PRO A 131 7.36 14.34 21.30
C PRO A 131 8.66 14.58 20.52
N ASN A 132 9.73 13.81 20.80
CA ASN A 132 11.06 14.00 20.19
C ASN A 132 11.42 12.98 19.10
N ALA A 133 10.55 12.02 18.76
CA ALA A 133 10.81 10.98 17.75
C ALA A 133 10.18 11.31 16.37
N GLN A 134 9.77 12.56 16.16
CA GLN A 134 8.63 12.88 15.29
C GLN A 134 8.98 13.34 13.88
N THR A 135 10.25 13.60 13.53
CA THR A 135 10.53 14.43 12.34
C THR A 135 10.52 13.70 10.99
N HIS A 136 10.78 12.40 10.92
CA HIS A 136 11.01 11.73 9.60
C HIS A 136 10.05 10.59 9.27
N THR A 137 9.43 9.98 10.26
CA THR A 137 8.50 8.87 10.03
C THR A 137 7.13 9.35 9.52
N GLY A 138 6.81 10.65 9.60
CA GLY A 138 5.59 11.25 9.06
C GLY A 138 5.48 11.13 7.52
N ALA A 139 6.58 11.33 6.80
CA ALA A 139 6.62 11.20 5.34
C ALA A 139 6.33 9.75 4.90
N VAL A 140 6.91 8.76 5.60
CA VAL A 140 6.66 7.33 5.34
C VAL A 140 5.17 6.99 5.50
N SER A 141 4.51 7.43 6.58
CA SER A 141 3.06 7.18 6.71
C SER A 141 2.23 7.90 5.67
N ALA A 142 2.56 9.16 5.36
CA ALA A 142 1.80 9.93 4.40
C ALA A 142 1.88 9.27 3.01
N GLY A 143 3.08 8.83 2.62
CA GLY A 143 3.30 8.08 1.38
C GLY A 143 2.58 6.72 1.38
N LEU A 144 2.65 5.94 2.46
CA LEU A 144 1.92 4.66 2.56
C LEU A 144 0.41 4.85 2.48
N LEU A 145 -0.11 5.89 3.13
CA LEU A 145 -1.54 6.18 3.13
C LEU A 145 -2.01 6.64 1.75
N ALA A 146 -1.23 7.48 1.08
CA ALA A 146 -1.50 7.86 -0.30
C ALA A 146 -1.46 6.64 -1.24
N LEU A 147 -0.52 5.71 -1.05
CA LEU A 147 -0.48 4.44 -1.80
C LEU A 147 -1.72 3.59 -1.56
N LEU A 148 -2.14 3.42 -0.30
CA LEU A 148 -3.36 2.66 0.04
C LEU A 148 -4.61 3.30 -0.56
N MET A 149 -4.69 4.64 -0.56
CA MET A 149 -5.81 5.35 -1.16
C MET A 149 -5.83 5.19 -2.68
N LEU A 150 -4.67 5.31 -3.33
CA LEU A 150 -4.54 5.10 -4.78
C LEU A 150 -4.91 3.66 -5.16
N PHE A 151 -4.47 2.69 -4.36
CA PHE A 151 -4.83 1.29 -4.49
C PHE A 151 -6.34 1.07 -4.35
N ALA A 152 -6.97 1.66 -3.33
CA ALA A 152 -8.42 1.62 -3.13
C ALA A 152 -9.20 2.15 -4.33
N VAL A 153 -8.77 3.32 -4.84
CA VAL A 153 -9.37 3.95 -6.03
C VAL A 153 -9.26 3.01 -7.22
N ARG A 154 -8.09 2.39 -7.46
CA ARG A 154 -7.91 1.42 -8.54
C ARG A 154 -8.81 0.19 -8.41
N LEU A 155 -8.98 -0.35 -7.21
CA LEU A 155 -9.86 -1.49 -6.97
C LEU A 155 -11.33 -1.18 -7.33
N VAL A 156 -11.73 0.08 -7.14
CA VAL A 156 -13.11 0.54 -7.31
C VAL A 156 -13.39 1.10 -8.71
N SER A 157 -12.38 1.60 -9.41
CA SER A 157 -12.47 2.33 -10.67
C SER A 157 -12.78 1.43 -11.89
N ALA A 158 -13.77 0.55 -11.80
CA ALA A 158 -14.01 -0.47 -12.81
C ALA A 158 -14.86 -0.04 -14.02
N HIS A 159 -15.33 1.23 -14.17
CA HIS A 159 -16.18 1.58 -15.33
C HIS A 159 -16.22 3.04 -15.85
N GLY A 160 -15.39 3.97 -15.37
CA GLY A 160 -15.39 5.33 -15.96
C GLY A 160 -14.30 6.28 -15.47
N THR A 161 -13.91 6.18 -14.20
CA THR A 161 -12.79 6.97 -13.64
C THR A 161 -11.42 6.46 -14.09
N ASP A 162 -11.32 5.19 -14.51
CA ASP A 162 -10.08 4.61 -15.04
C ASP A 162 -9.68 5.24 -16.37
N ALA A 163 -10.62 5.83 -17.10
CA ALA A 163 -10.28 6.57 -18.32
C ALA A 163 -9.33 7.75 -18.02
N VAL A 164 -9.46 8.39 -16.85
CA VAL A 164 -8.59 9.51 -16.44
C VAL A 164 -7.25 9.00 -15.91
N LEU A 165 -7.23 7.89 -15.16
CA LEU A 165 -5.99 7.30 -14.66
C LEU A 165 -5.19 6.54 -15.73
N ASP A 166 -5.85 6.00 -16.76
CA ASP A 166 -5.24 5.31 -17.90
C ASP A 166 -4.90 6.26 -19.06
N VAL A 167 -5.12 7.57 -18.90
CA VAL A 167 -4.51 8.56 -19.81
C VAL A 167 -3.00 8.33 -19.81
N ARG A 168 -2.46 8.03 -20.99
CA ARG A 168 -1.05 7.76 -21.17
C ARG A 168 -0.34 9.05 -21.53
N LEU A 169 0.44 9.57 -20.59
CA LEU A 169 1.40 10.63 -20.86
C LEU A 169 2.74 9.97 -21.23
N LEU A 170 3.25 10.20 -22.44
CA LEU A 170 4.52 9.59 -22.92
C LEU A 170 4.55 8.05 -22.82
N GLY A 171 3.40 7.38 -22.98
CA GLY A 171 3.29 5.91 -22.87
C GLY A 171 3.18 5.38 -21.44
N VAL A 172 3.24 6.24 -20.41
CA VAL A 172 3.04 5.90 -19.00
C VAL A 172 1.68 6.41 -18.54
N SER A 173 0.90 5.57 -17.85
CA SER A 173 -0.40 5.99 -17.33
C SER A 173 -0.23 6.98 -16.18
N ILE A 174 -1.09 8.01 -16.11
CA ILE A 174 -1.09 9.00 -15.02
C ILE A 174 -1.20 8.32 -13.65
N GLY A 175 -2.01 7.27 -13.55
CA GLY A 175 -2.12 6.49 -12.31
C GLY A 175 -0.78 5.91 -11.84
N ARG A 176 0.08 5.47 -12.75
CA ARG A 176 1.43 5.00 -12.38
C ARG A 176 2.37 6.13 -11.98
N LEU A 177 2.22 7.32 -12.57
CA LEU A 177 3.00 8.48 -12.13
C LEU A 177 2.65 8.86 -10.68
N PHE A 178 1.37 8.84 -10.32
CA PHE A 178 0.95 9.05 -8.93
C PHE A 178 1.49 7.96 -7.99
N GLU A 179 1.47 6.70 -8.42
CA GLU A 179 2.01 5.58 -7.65
C GLU A 179 3.52 5.75 -7.40
N LEU A 180 4.28 6.11 -8.44
CA LEU A 180 5.71 6.41 -8.34
C LEU A 180 5.97 7.63 -7.45
N ALA A 181 5.15 8.67 -7.52
CA ALA A 181 5.27 9.85 -6.66
C ALA A 181 5.04 9.50 -5.17
N CYS A 182 4.05 8.65 -4.88
CA CYS A 182 3.79 8.19 -3.51
C CYS A 182 4.93 7.31 -3.01
N LEU A 183 5.45 6.40 -3.84
CA LEU A 183 6.65 5.60 -3.52
C LEU A 183 7.88 6.47 -3.29
N ALA A 184 8.09 7.50 -4.12
CA ALA A 184 9.19 8.45 -3.95
C ALA A 184 9.09 9.17 -2.59
N CYS A 185 7.89 9.55 -2.16
CA CYS A 185 7.65 10.13 -0.84
C CYS A 185 8.00 9.15 0.30
N VAL A 186 7.61 7.88 0.18
CA VAL A 186 7.97 6.83 1.14
C VAL A 186 9.50 6.65 1.21
N MET A 187 10.14 6.50 0.04
CA MET A 187 11.60 6.32 -0.06
C MET A 187 12.34 7.52 0.53
N TRP A 188 11.90 8.74 0.23
CA TRP A 188 12.47 9.96 0.79
C TRP A 188 12.39 9.99 2.32
N GLY A 189 11.21 9.69 2.87
CA GLY A 189 11.02 9.59 4.32
C GLY A 189 11.94 8.54 4.96
N ALA A 190 12.05 7.36 4.34
CA ALA A 190 12.91 6.28 4.82
C ALA A 190 14.41 6.64 4.73
N LEU A 191 14.84 7.32 3.67
CA LEU A 191 16.22 7.79 3.48
C LEU A 191 16.60 8.88 4.48
N CYS A 192 15.72 9.85 4.72
CA CYS A 192 15.95 10.89 5.73
C CYS A 192 16.07 10.27 7.13
N SER A 193 15.23 9.27 7.43
CA SER A 193 15.31 8.51 8.68
C SER A 193 16.64 7.76 8.83
N LEU A 194 17.18 7.18 7.75
CA LEU A 194 18.45 6.44 7.78
C LEU A 194 19.69 7.35 7.97
N ARG A 195 19.62 8.60 7.50
CA ARG A 195 20.72 9.57 7.57
C ARG A 195 20.86 10.22 8.95
N TRP A 196 19.75 10.35 9.69
CA TRP A 196 19.73 11.03 10.98
C TRP A 196 20.43 10.31 12.16
N PRO A 197 20.44 8.96 12.31
CA PRO A 197 21.09 8.30 13.45
C PRO A 197 22.59 8.61 13.57
N PHE A 198 23.27 8.93 12.47
CA PHE A 198 24.68 9.33 12.49
C PHE A 198 24.93 10.78 12.92
N ALA A 199 23.91 11.64 12.91
CA ALA A 199 24.06 13.08 13.15
C ALA A 199 23.86 13.47 14.63
N ASN A 200 23.28 12.59 15.46
CA ASN A 200 23.02 12.91 16.85
C ASN A 200 23.04 11.63 17.72
N PRO A 201 24.23 11.09 18.04
CA PRO A 201 24.33 10.05 19.05
C PRO A 201 23.92 10.69 20.37
N LYS A 202 22.66 10.52 20.80
CA LYS A 202 22.34 10.79 22.19
C LYS A 202 23.04 9.71 23.01
N PRO A 203 24.02 10.05 23.86
CA PRO A 203 24.51 9.08 24.83
C PRO A 203 23.30 8.68 25.67
N TYR A 204 23.00 7.38 25.71
CA TYR A 204 22.13 6.85 26.75
C TYR A 204 22.74 7.28 28.09
N PRO A 205 21.98 7.86 29.03
CA PRO A 205 22.44 7.95 30.40
C PRO A 205 22.58 6.50 30.91
N GLN A 206 23.79 5.98 30.82
CA GLN A 206 24.23 4.87 31.66
C GLN A 206 24.24 5.42 33.08
N GLY A 207 23.43 4.84 33.97
CA GLY A 207 23.50 5.17 35.37
C GLY A 207 22.13 5.29 36.02
N ILE A 208 21.57 4.14 36.39
CA ILE A 208 21.16 3.97 37.77
C ILE A 208 21.75 2.64 38.21
N ASP A 209 23.01 2.69 38.64
CA ASP A 209 23.61 1.62 39.43
C ASP A 209 22.84 1.56 40.74
N HIS A 210 21.94 0.59 40.86
CA HIS A 210 21.33 0.23 42.14
C HIS A 210 22.37 -0.51 42.98
N HIS A 211 23.29 0.24 43.57
CA HIS A 211 24.00 -0.19 44.77
C HIS A 211 23.16 0.19 45.99
N VAL A 212 22.28 -0.72 46.42
CA VAL A 212 21.79 -0.81 47.81
C VAL A 212 21.66 -2.28 48.17
#